data_AF-A0A1H6Q3R9-F1
#
_entry.id   AF-A0A1H6Q3R9-F1
#
_cell.length_a   1.000
_cell.length_b   1.000
_cell.length_c   1.000
_cell.angle_alpha   90.00
_cell.angle_beta   90.00
_cell.angle_gamma   90.00
#
_symmetry.space_group_name_H-M   'P 1'
#
loop_
_entity.id
_entity.type
_entity.pdbx_description
1 polymer ?
#
loop_
_entity_poly.entity_id
_entity_poly.type
_entity_poly.pdbx_seq_one_letter_code
_entity_poly.pdbx_strand_id
1 'polypeptide(L)'
;MSSRVSGVLPKPRSIVVPYASRRGFPVGQGYADEKMVPRGSHRFPKKKTVPTEEQLIATRNPPRTSAKHATPRSEIHKWHLKMADLRKQYLADSLVSAERADKAKYHYHKRYLAAAEKVKEDARNAGLTEAELLTLPTISGLLTNSQLKRQTEDEYEQKRLERQYNDQLQQLKDEEERARVTVQLIDQADDFIVTEEQLIAGVEKAFVNGSSSGRNPVGGWSITSFKEDSIMGVGRNSAGLEKLVSLASESEESKLTEIGDAIALELTGVTNNGKPGLGRIAEILRGDNVLERAEKLRLDQTKAGKAQIKKDMGEAEDLAEIRQALKDME
;
A
#
# COMPACT_ATOMS: atom_id res chain seq x y z
N MET A 1 -11.84 54.92 -16.51
CA MET A 1 -12.67 55.00 -15.29
C MET A 1 -13.57 53.78 -15.22
N SER A 2 -13.26 52.80 -14.37
CA SER A 2 -14.09 51.61 -14.19
C SER A 2 -15.18 51.93 -13.17
N SER A 3 -16.39 52.23 -13.66
CA SER A 3 -17.57 52.37 -12.80
C SER A 3 -17.86 51.01 -12.18
N ARG A 4 -17.59 50.85 -10.89
CA ARG A 4 -18.06 49.69 -10.11
C ARG A 4 -19.59 49.77 -10.10
N VAL A 5 -20.24 48.99 -10.95
CA VAL A 5 -21.69 48.85 -10.95
C VAL A 5 -22.07 48.18 -9.63
N SER A 6 -22.62 48.95 -8.69
CA SER A 6 -23.13 48.44 -7.43
C SER A 6 -24.44 47.69 -7.69
N GLY A 7 -24.43 46.37 -7.52
CA GLY A 7 -25.60 45.51 -7.68
C GLY A 7 -25.44 44.48 -8.80
N VAL A 8 -25.80 43.23 -8.51
CA VAL A 8 -25.81 42.14 -9.50
C VAL A 8 -27.22 42.01 -10.05
N LEU A 9 -27.40 42.36 -11.33
CA LEU A 9 -28.63 42.09 -12.03
C LEU A 9 -28.81 40.57 -12.21
N PRO A 10 -30.06 40.05 -12.21
CA PRO A 10 -30.29 38.66 -12.54
C PRO A 10 -29.81 38.36 -13.96
N LYS A 11 -29.33 37.13 -14.17
CA LYS A 11 -28.87 36.70 -15.50
C LYS A 11 -30.03 36.81 -16.50
N PRO A 12 -29.83 37.41 -17.68
CA PRO A 12 -30.87 37.52 -18.70
C PRO A 12 -31.25 36.12 -19.19
N ARG A 13 -32.56 35.86 -19.34
CA ARG A 13 -33.06 34.60 -19.90
C ARG A 13 -32.88 34.61 -21.42
N SER A 14 -32.35 33.52 -21.98
CA SER A 14 -32.23 33.36 -23.43
C SER A 14 -33.59 33.07 -24.06
N ILE A 15 -33.93 33.81 -25.11
CA ILE A 15 -35.19 33.62 -25.87
C ILE A 15 -35.08 32.39 -26.78
N VAL A 16 -33.93 32.22 -27.44
CA VAL A 16 -33.63 31.11 -28.36
C VAL A 16 -32.50 30.27 -27.77
N VAL A 17 -32.50 28.97 -28.08
CA VAL A 17 -31.38 28.08 -27.75
C VAL A 17 -30.16 28.58 -28.53
N PRO A 18 -29.04 28.91 -27.86
CA PRO A 18 -27.89 29.45 -28.57
C PRO A 18 -27.39 28.46 -29.63
N TYR A 19 -27.02 28.98 -30.79
CA TYR A 19 -26.26 28.28 -31.81
C TYR A 19 -25.10 27.60 -31.13
N ALA A 20 -25.11 26.28 -31.19
CA ALA A 20 -24.02 25.50 -30.65
C ALA A 20 -22.74 25.97 -31.34
N SER A 21 -21.90 26.71 -30.60
CA SER A 21 -20.47 26.68 -30.87
C SER A 21 -20.15 25.21 -30.98
N ARG A 22 -19.57 24.74 -32.10
CA ARG A 22 -19.15 23.35 -32.28
C ARG A 22 -18.05 23.02 -31.27
N ARG A 23 -18.34 23.07 -29.98
CA ARG A 23 -17.64 22.28 -29.00
C ARG A 23 -18.07 20.87 -29.38
N GLY A 24 -17.15 20.13 -29.98
CA GLY A 24 -17.29 18.68 -30.04
C GLY A 24 -17.62 18.16 -28.64
N PHE A 25 -18.02 16.89 -28.55
CA PHE A 25 -18.12 16.26 -27.24
C PHE A 25 -16.83 16.55 -26.47
N PRO A 26 -16.89 17.18 -25.28
CA PRO A 26 -15.69 17.47 -24.52
C PRO A 26 -14.90 16.17 -24.37
N VAL A 27 -13.59 16.25 -24.58
CA VAL A 27 -12.70 15.10 -24.45
C VAL A 27 -12.91 14.53 -23.03
N GLY A 28 -13.36 13.29 -22.94
CA GLY A 28 -13.74 12.65 -21.67
C GLY A 28 -15.24 12.47 -21.40
N GLN A 29 -16.13 12.79 -22.34
CA GLN A 29 -17.58 12.53 -22.20
C GLN A 29 -18.03 11.29 -22.99
N GLY A 30 -18.62 10.32 -22.30
CA GLY A 30 -19.10 9.03 -22.86
C GLY A 30 -18.33 7.84 -22.29
N TYR A 31 -18.74 6.62 -22.65
CA TYR A 31 -18.00 5.41 -22.27
C TYR A 31 -16.78 5.25 -23.18
N ALA A 32 -15.61 5.00 -22.57
CA ALA A 32 -14.37 4.73 -23.29
C ALA A 32 -14.53 3.49 -24.19
N ASP A 33 -14.98 2.38 -23.58
CA ASP A 33 -15.19 1.11 -24.26
C ASP A 33 -16.64 0.90 -24.69
N GLU A 34 -16.83 0.33 -25.88
CA GLU A 34 -18.17 0.00 -26.40
C GLU A 34 -18.87 -1.09 -25.60
N LYS A 35 -18.10 -2.02 -25.02
CA LYS A 35 -18.62 -3.15 -24.25
C LYS A 35 -19.08 -2.77 -22.85
N MET A 36 -18.61 -1.63 -22.33
CA MET A 36 -18.97 -1.13 -21.00
C MET A 36 -20.22 -0.26 -21.01
N VAL A 37 -20.87 -0.05 -22.16
CA VAL A 37 -22.12 0.70 -22.27
C VAL A 37 -23.25 -0.18 -21.72
N PRO A 38 -23.93 0.21 -20.62
CA PRO A 38 -25.06 -0.54 -20.09
C PRO A 38 -26.14 -0.74 -21.16
N ARG A 39 -26.74 -1.93 -21.18
CA ARG A 39 -27.81 -2.27 -22.12
C ARG A 39 -28.96 -1.26 -21.99
N GLY A 40 -29.34 -0.62 -23.11
CA GLY A 40 -30.38 0.41 -23.15
C GLY A 40 -29.89 1.85 -22.99
N SER A 41 -28.58 2.05 -22.74
CA SER A 41 -27.96 3.38 -22.77
C SER A 41 -27.23 3.63 -24.09
N HIS A 42 -26.99 4.91 -24.42
CA HIS A 42 -26.20 5.28 -25.60
C HIS A 42 -24.78 5.65 -25.17
N ARG A 43 -23.78 5.21 -25.94
CA ARG A 43 -22.35 5.55 -25.73
C ARG A 43 -22.10 7.06 -25.75
N PHE A 44 -22.71 7.74 -26.70
CA PHE A 44 -22.59 9.18 -26.89
C PHE A 44 -23.88 9.89 -26.49
N PRO A 45 -23.80 11.11 -25.92
CA PRO A 45 -24.98 11.89 -25.63
C PRO A 45 -25.71 12.26 -26.93
N LYS A 46 -27.04 12.16 -26.91
CA LYS A 46 -27.87 12.51 -28.07
C LYS A 46 -27.63 13.98 -28.45
N LYS A 47 -27.30 14.22 -29.72
CA LYS A 47 -27.17 15.58 -30.25
C LYS A 47 -28.55 16.25 -30.17
N LYS A 48 -28.64 17.37 -29.43
CA LYS A 48 -29.85 18.18 -29.40
C LYS A 48 -29.97 18.89 -30.74
N THR A 49 -31.02 18.58 -31.49
CA THR A 49 -31.40 19.37 -32.66
C THR A 49 -31.91 20.73 -32.19
N VAL A 50 -31.32 21.81 -32.71
CA VAL A 50 -31.81 23.16 -32.44
C VAL A 50 -32.93 23.42 -33.45
N PRO A 51 -34.19 23.59 -33.02
CA PRO A 51 -35.29 23.88 -33.94
C PRO A 51 -35.09 25.27 -34.57
N THR A 52 -35.38 25.39 -35.86
CA THR A 52 -35.33 26.66 -36.60
C THR A 52 -36.40 27.64 -36.09
N GLU A 53 -36.20 28.96 -36.22
CA GLU A 53 -37.24 29.97 -35.93
C GLU A 53 -38.61 29.61 -36.50
N GLU A 54 -38.67 29.19 -37.76
CA GLU A 54 -39.91 28.81 -38.45
C GLU A 54 -40.61 27.64 -37.76
N GLN A 55 -39.85 26.64 -37.31
CA GLN A 55 -40.39 25.48 -36.60
C GLN A 55 -40.91 25.88 -35.22
N LEU A 56 -40.21 26.78 -34.51
CA LEU A 56 -40.65 27.30 -33.21
C LEU A 56 -41.91 28.14 -33.34
N ILE A 57 -41.98 29.00 -34.37
CA ILE A 57 -43.15 29.83 -34.69
C ILE A 57 -44.33 28.93 -35.05
N ALA A 58 -44.14 27.96 -35.95
CA ALA A 58 -45.20 27.04 -36.36
C ALA A 58 -45.73 26.19 -35.19
N THR A 59 -44.85 25.71 -34.31
CA THR A 59 -45.24 24.89 -33.16
C THR A 59 -45.98 25.71 -32.09
N ARG A 60 -45.55 26.95 -31.82
CA ARG A 60 -46.13 27.79 -30.77
C ARG A 60 -47.35 28.59 -31.24
N ASN A 61 -47.41 28.91 -32.53
CA ASN A 61 -48.50 29.63 -33.18
C ASN A 61 -49.12 28.76 -34.28
N PRO A 62 -49.76 27.62 -33.94
CA PRO A 62 -50.38 26.78 -34.95
C PRO A 62 -51.43 27.60 -35.74
N PRO A 63 -51.51 27.42 -37.07
CA PRO A 63 -52.59 28.00 -37.85
C PRO A 63 -53.91 27.49 -37.27
N ARG A 64 -54.91 28.36 -37.18
CA ARG A 64 -56.19 27.97 -36.60
C ARG A 64 -56.92 27.06 -37.59
N THR A 65 -56.90 25.75 -37.34
CA THR A 65 -57.33 24.70 -38.29
C THR A 65 -58.84 24.44 -38.32
N SER A 66 -59.71 25.45 -38.14
CA SER A 66 -61.14 25.18 -38.32
C SER A 66 -61.91 26.30 -39.01
N ALA A 67 -62.73 25.88 -39.97
CA ALA A 67 -63.81 26.64 -40.62
C ALA A 67 -64.91 27.15 -39.65
N LYS A 68 -64.67 27.12 -38.33
CA LYS A 68 -65.52 27.67 -37.27
C LYS A 68 -64.96 28.98 -36.72
N HIS A 69 -64.30 29.78 -37.56
CA HIS A 69 -64.08 31.20 -37.28
C HIS A 69 -65.41 31.95 -37.41
N ALA A 70 -66.27 31.70 -36.43
CA ALA A 70 -67.40 32.54 -36.14
C ALA A 70 -66.87 33.96 -36.04
N THR A 71 -67.45 34.86 -36.84
CA THR A 71 -67.32 36.29 -36.64
C THR A 71 -67.39 36.59 -35.15
N PRO A 72 -66.48 37.40 -34.61
CA PRO A 72 -66.36 37.57 -33.17
C PRO A 72 -67.68 38.12 -32.62
N ARG A 73 -68.41 37.27 -31.87
CA ARG A 73 -69.78 37.54 -31.40
C ARG A 73 -69.88 38.69 -30.40
N SER A 74 -68.79 39.00 -29.68
CA SER A 74 -68.72 40.04 -28.65
C SER A 74 -67.48 40.91 -28.83
N GLU A 75 -67.54 42.18 -28.42
CA GLU A 75 -66.40 43.11 -28.43
C GLU A 75 -65.23 42.63 -27.58
N ILE A 76 -65.52 42.00 -26.44
CA ILE A 76 -64.51 41.38 -25.57
C ILE A 76 -63.77 40.28 -26.33
N HIS A 77 -64.51 39.48 -27.12
CA HIS A 77 -63.91 38.47 -27.98
C HIS A 77 -63.05 39.09 -29.10
N LYS A 78 -63.51 40.18 -29.72
CA LYS A 78 -62.69 40.95 -30.70
C LYS A 78 -61.38 41.42 -30.08
N TRP A 79 -61.42 41.93 -28.84
CA TRP A 79 -60.23 42.38 -28.13
C TRP A 79 -59.28 41.23 -27.83
N HIS A 80 -59.77 40.09 -27.33
CA HIS A 80 -58.93 38.91 -27.09
C HIS A 80 -58.26 38.38 -28.36
N LEU A 81 -58.96 38.41 -29.50
CA LEU A 81 -58.40 38.06 -30.80
C LEU A 81 -57.27 39.00 -31.19
N LYS A 82 -57.50 40.32 -31.13
CA LYS A 82 -56.47 41.33 -31.41
C LYS A 82 -55.25 41.14 -30.51
N MET A 83 -55.44 40.91 -29.22
CA MET A 83 -54.34 40.67 -28.27
C MET A 83 -53.61 39.35 -28.56
N ALA A 84 -54.32 38.31 -28.97
CA ALA A 84 -53.70 37.05 -29.38
C ALA A 84 -52.83 37.24 -30.63
N ASP A 85 -53.31 37.99 -31.63
CA ASP A 85 -52.57 38.26 -32.85
C ASP A 85 -51.33 39.13 -32.57
N LEU A 86 -51.45 40.16 -31.73
CA LEU A 86 -50.30 40.95 -31.28
C LEU A 86 -49.25 40.08 -30.56
N ARG A 87 -49.67 39.20 -29.64
CA ARG A 87 -48.73 38.28 -28.96
C ARG A 87 -48.01 37.36 -29.95
N LYS A 88 -48.69 36.88 -30.99
CA LYS A 88 -48.09 36.05 -32.03
C LYS A 88 -47.04 36.81 -32.84
N GLN A 89 -47.35 38.05 -33.21
CA GLN A 89 -46.44 38.95 -33.92
C GLN A 89 -45.19 39.23 -33.08
N TYR A 90 -45.35 39.68 -31.84
CA TYR A 90 -44.21 39.93 -30.95
C TYR A 90 -43.37 38.67 -30.69
N LEU A 91 -44.02 37.50 -30.56
CA LEU A 91 -43.29 36.24 -30.42
C LEU A 91 -42.45 35.95 -31.66
N ALA A 92 -43.02 36.08 -32.87
CA ALA A 92 -42.31 35.86 -34.12
C ALA A 92 -41.12 36.83 -34.27
N ASP A 93 -41.35 38.14 -34.08
CA ASP A 93 -40.31 39.16 -34.18
C ASP A 93 -39.18 38.95 -33.15
N SER A 94 -39.53 38.56 -31.92
CA SER A 94 -38.55 38.28 -30.87
C SER A 94 -37.69 37.04 -31.17
N LEU A 95 -38.26 36.01 -31.79
CA LEU A 95 -37.51 34.82 -32.18
C LEU A 95 -36.55 35.12 -33.32
N VAL A 96 -37.03 35.83 -34.36
CA VAL A 96 -36.21 36.19 -35.53
C VAL A 96 -35.05 37.11 -35.15
N SER A 97 -35.32 38.13 -34.34
CA SER A 97 -34.29 39.06 -33.87
C SER A 97 -33.25 38.36 -32.98
N ALA A 98 -33.68 37.48 -32.08
CA ALA A 98 -32.79 36.70 -31.23
C ALA A 98 -31.92 35.72 -32.04
N GLU A 99 -32.50 35.02 -33.02
CA GLU A 99 -31.76 34.11 -33.90
C GLU A 99 -30.68 34.87 -34.69
N ARG A 100 -31.03 36.03 -35.26
CA ARG A 100 -30.10 36.90 -36.00
C ARG A 100 -28.93 37.38 -35.14
N ALA A 101 -29.23 37.84 -33.92
CA ALA A 101 -28.21 38.28 -32.97
C ALA A 101 -27.28 37.14 -32.58
N ASP A 102 -27.81 35.93 -32.40
CA ASP A 102 -27.03 34.78 -32.00
C ASP A 102 -26.18 34.20 -33.14
N LYS A 103 -26.69 34.17 -34.38
CA LYS A 103 -25.90 33.89 -35.59
C LYS A 103 -24.72 34.86 -35.70
N ALA A 104 -24.95 36.15 -35.50
CA ALA A 104 -23.89 37.16 -35.56
C ALA A 104 -22.80 36.90 -34.51
N LYS A 105 -23.18 36.57 -33.26
CA LYS A 105 -22.23 36.18 -32.21
C LYS A 105 -21.43 34.94 -32.56
N TYR A 106 -22.10 33.91 -33.10
CA TYR A 106 -21.44 32.68 -33.54
C TYR A 106 -20.40 32.96 -34.64
N HIS A 107 -20.76 33.74 -35.66
CA HIS A 107 -19.83 34.12 -36.74
C HIS A 107 -18.66 34.97 -36.25
N TYR A 108 -18.92 35.92 -35.35
CA TYR A 108 -17.88 36.72 -34.71
C TYR A 108 -16.89 35.82 -33.96
N HIS A 109 -17.39 34.91 -33.12
CA HIS A 109 -16.56 33.99 -32.36
C HIS A 109 -15.75 33.06 -33.27
N LYS A 110 -16.36 32.53 -34.34
CA LYS A 110 -15.66 31.71 -35.33
C LYS A 110 -14.51 32.47 -36.02
N ARG A 111 -14.74 33.74 -36.41
CA ARG A 111 -13.70 34.59 -37.00
C ARG A 111 -12.57 34.87 -36.01
N TYR A 112 -12.91 35.13 -34.75
CA TYR A 112 -11.93 35.33 -33.69
C TYR A 112 -11.05 34.10 -33.48
N LEU A 113 -11.64 32.90 -33.39
CA LEU A 113 -10.89 31.65 -33.25
C LEU A 113 -9.97 31.39 -34.45
N ALA A 114 -10.49 31.57 -35.67
CA ALA A 114 -9.69 31.40 -36.88
C ALA A 114 -8.52 32.40 -36.96
N ALA A 115 -8.72 33.65 -36.52
CA ALA A 115 -7.65 34.64 -36.44
C ALA A 115 -6.60 34.25 -35.38
N ALA A 116 -7.03 33.76 -34.22
CA ALA A 116 -6.13 33.29 -33.17
C ALA A 116 -5.34 32.04 -33.57
N GLU A 117 -5.94 31.12 -34.33
CA GLU A 117 -5.27 29.95 -34.90
C GLU A 117 -4.19 30.40 -35.90
N LYS A 118 -4.51 31.32 -36.81
CA LYS A 118 -3.52 31.88 -37.74
C LYS A 118 -2.34 32.51 -37.03
N VAL A 119 -2.57 33.35 -36.02
CA VAL A 119 -1.47 33.96 -35.23
C VAL A 119 -0.59 32.90 -34.58
N LYS A 120 -1.15 31.78 -34.12
CA LYS A 120 -0.37 30.66 -33.56
C LYS A 120 0.42 29.91 -34.64
N GLU A 121 -0.17 29.70 -35.81
CA GLU A 121 0.51 29.09 -36.95
C GLU A 121 1.65 29.97 -37.44
N ASP A 122 1.40 31.26 -37.59
CA ASP A 122 2.40 32.27 -37.96
C ASP A 122 3.52 32.30 -36.92
N ALA A 123 3.22 32.26 -35.62
CA ALA A 123 4.24 32.20 -34.57
C ALA A 123 5.03 30.89 -34.54
N ARG A 124 4.44 29.76 -34.95
CA ARG A 124 5.15 28.47 -35.07
C ARG A 124 6.05 28.43 -36.30
N ASN A 125 5.62 29.04 -37.38
CA ASN A 125 6.33 29.08 -38.66
C ASN A 125 7.31 30.26 -38.74
N ALA A 126 7.17 31.24 -37.85
CA ALA A 126 8.13 32.32 -37.69
C ALA A 126 9.47 31.71 -37.25
N GLY A 127 10.38 31.60 -38.21
CA GLY A 127 11.79 31.38 -37.92
C GLY A 127 12.38 32.56 -37.17
N LEU A 128 13.57 32.36 -36.62
CA LEU A 128 14.38 33.44 -36.06
C LEU A 128 14.70 34.46 -37.16
N THR A 129 14.69 35.75 -36.82
CA THR A 129 15.09 36.79 -37.75
C THR A 129 16.59 36.69 -38.05
N GLU A 130 17.04 37.18 -39.21
CA GLU A 130 18.46 37.15 -39.60
C GLU A 130 19.35 37.87 -38.57
N ALA A 131 18.86 38.98 -38.00
CA ALA A 131 19.56 39.71 -36.95
C ALA A 131 19.67 38.88 -35.65
N GLU A 132 18.64 38.12 -35.28
CA GLU A 132 18.69 37.22 -34.12
C GLU A 132 19.62 36.03 -34.36
N LEU A 133 19.63 35.46 -35.56
CA LEU A 133 20.55 34.38 -35.93
C LEU A 133 22.01 34.78 -35.81
N LEU A 134 22.35 36.03 -36.13
CA LEU A 134 23.72 36.55 -36.08
C LEU A 134 24.13 37.09 -34.70
N THR A 135 23.17 37.43 -33.83
CA THR A 135 23.44 37.99 -32.50
C THR A 135 23.37 36.96 -31.38
N LEU A 136 22.62 35.87 -31.57
CA LEU A 136 22.56 34.78 -30.58
C LEU A 136 23.82 33.91 -30.63
N PRO A 137 24.34 33.47 -29.47
CA PRO A 137 25.47 32.55 -29.42
C PRO A 137 25.09 31.18 -30.00
N THR A 138 26.01 30.56 -30.74
CA THR A 138 25.81 29.25 -31.36
C THR A 138 25.88 28.12 -30.33
N ILE A 139 24.73 27.58 -29.92
CA ILE A 139 24.63 26.42 -28.98
C ILE A 139 24.37 25.11 -29.75
N SER A 140 24.57 25.09 -31.07
CA SER A 140 24.17 23.98 -31.94
C SER A 140 24.70 22.62 -31.48
N GLY A 141 25.97 22.53 -31.07
CA GLY A 141 26.60 21.29 -30.62
C GLY A 141 25.98 20.66 -29.37
N LEU A 142 25.36 21.46 -28.48
CA LEU A 142 24.71 20.95 -27.26
C LEU A 142 23.27 20.47 -27.54
N LEU A 143 22.61 21.06 -28.56
CA LEU A 143 21.24 20.72 -28.94
C LEU A 143 21.18 19.58 -29.96
N THR A 144 22.22 19.39 -30.79
CA THR A 144 22.29 18.30 -31.78
C THR A 144 22.54 16.94 -31.15
N ASN A 145 23.21 16.91 -30.00
CA ASN A 145 23.48 15.66 -29.31
C ASN A 145 22.24 15.22 -28.52
N SER A 146 21.83 13.97 -28.69
CA SER A 146 20.79 13.38 -27.83
C SER A 146 21.24 13.50 -26.38
N GLN A 147 20.43 14.15 -25.55
CA GLN A 147 20.70 14.28 -24.11
C GLN A 147 20.82 12.92 -23.42
N LEU A 148 20.24 11.89 -24.04
CA LEU A 148 20.31 10.51 -23.58
C LEU A 148 21.18 9.70 -24.55
N LYS A 149 22.33 9.21 -24.04
CA LYS A 149 23.08 8.13 -24.70
C LYS A 149 22.27 6.85 -24.55
N ARG A 150 21.94 6.19 -25.67
CA ARG A 150 21.38 4.84 -25.63
C ARG A 150 22.47 3.87 -25.17
N GLN A 151 22.12 2.98 -24.25
CA GLN A 151 23.05 1.93 -23.82
C GLN A 151 23.36 1.00 -25.00
N THR A 152 24.60 0.51 -25.05
CA THR A 152 24.96 -0.57 -25.98
C THR A 152 24.40 -1.91 -25.48
N GLU A 153 24.30 -2.89 -26.37
CA GLU A 153 23.80 -4.24 -26.00
C GLU A 153 24.70 -4.87 -24.92
N ASP A 154 26.02 -4.67 -25.02
CA ASP A 154 26.99 -5.13 -24.02
C ASP A 154 26.77 -4.50 -22.63
N GLU A 155 26.55 -3.17 -22.59
CA GLU A 155 26.24 -2.44 -21.34
C GLU A 155 24.92 -2.93 -20.71
N TYR A 156 23.95 -3.29 -21.54
CA TYR A 156 22.66 -3.81 -21.09
C TYR A 156 22.78 -5.21 -20.49
N GLU A 157 23.48 -6.13 -21.16
CA GLU A 157 23.69 -7.49 -20.68
C GLU A 157 24.53 -7.51 -19.39
N GLN A 158 25.59 -6.67 -19.31
CA GLN A 158 26.35 -6.53 -18.07
C GLN A 158 25.44 -6.11 -16.90
N LYS A 159 24.63 -5.07 -17.10
CA LYS A 159 23.72 -4.59 -16.05
C LYS A 159 22.64 -5.60 -15.68
N ARG A 160 22.22 -6.44 -16.63
CA ARG A 160 21.29 -7.54 -16.38
C ARG A 160 21.93 -8.62 -15.51
N LEU A 161 23.17 -9.01 -15.81
CA LEU A 161 23.92 -9.99 -15.02
C LEU A 161 24.17 -9.47 -13.59
N GLU A 162 24.54 -8.18 -13.44
CA GLU A 162 24.70 -7.54 -12.12
C GLU A 162 23.40 -7.59 -11.30
N ARG A 163 22.24 -7.35 -11.92
CA ARG A 163 20.93 -7.46 -11.24
C ARG A 163 20.63 -8.89 -10.82
N GLN A 164 20.83 -9.86 -11.71
CA GLN A 164 20.60 -11.27 -11.40
C GLN A 164 21.49 -11.75 -10.25
N TYR A 165 22.76 -11.32 -10.24
CA TYR A 165 23.67 -11.62 -9.16
C TYR A 165 23.19 -11.03 -7.82
N ASN A 166 22.76 -9.77 -7.81
CA ASN A 166 22.25 -9.13 -6.60
C ASN A 166 20.98 -9.82 -6.06
N ASP A 167 20.07 -10.23 -6.95
CA ASP A 167 18.85 -10.95 -6.59
C ASP A 167 19.18 -12.31 -5.96
N GLN A 168 20.12 -13.06 -6.55
CA GLN A 168 20.59 -14.35 -6.02
C GLN A 168 21.27 -14.18 -4.66
N LEU A 169 22.11 -13.15 -4.51
CA LEU A 169 22.79 -12.86 -3.26
C LEU A 169 21.80 -12.53 -2.14
N GLN A 170 20.72 -11.82 -2.45
CA GLN A 170 19.66 -11.54 -1.48
C GLN A 170 18.92 -12.83 -1.07
N GLN A 171 18.58 -13.70 -2.03
CA GLN A 171 17.93 -14.97 -1.74
C GLN A 171 18.78 -15.87 -0.82
N LEU A 172 20.09 -15.95 -1.09
CA LEU A 172 21.01 -16.72 -0.24
C LEU A 172 21.07 -16.18 1.19
N LYS A 173 21.07 -14.85 1.36
CA LYS A 173 21.02 -14.23 2.70
C LYS A 173 19.74 -14.58 3.45
N ASP A 174 18.59 -14.51 2.77
CA ASP A 174 17.31 -14.86 3.38
C ASP A 174 17.26 -16.34 3.79
N GLU A 175 17.85 -17.23 2.98
CA GLU A 175 17.98 -18.65 3.29
C GLU A 175 18.93 -18.90 4.47
N GLU A 176 20.07 -18.21 4.52
CA GLU A 176 20.99 -18.27 5.65
C GLU A 176 20.34 -17.79 6.96
N GLU A 177 19.56 -16.72 6.92
CA GLU A 177 18.83 -16.23 8.09
C GLU A 177 17.79 -17.25 8.58
N ARG A 178 17.01 -17.85 7.66
CA ARG A 178 16.06 -18.92 8.00
C ARG A 178 16.76 -20.14 8.59
N ALA A 179 17.90 -20.53 8.03
CA ALA A 179 18.71 -21.62 8.56
C ALA A 179 19.21 -21.30 9.99
N ARG A 180 19.70 -20.07 10.23
CA ARG A 180 20.13 -19.62 11.56
C ARG A 180 18.99 -19.65 12.59
N VAL A 181 17.81 -19.15 12.22
CA VAL A 181 16.63 -19.20 13.10
C VAL A 181 16.22 -20.66 13.41
N THR A 182 16.31 -21.54 12.41
CA THR A 182 16.00 -22.96 12.59
C THR A 182 16.98 -23.64 13.54
N VAL A 183 18.28 -23.34 13.42
CA VAL A 183 19.31 -23.83 14.36
C VAL A 183 19.04 -23.31 15.78
N GLN A 184 18.71 -22.03 15.93
CA GLN A 184 18.33 -21.47 17.24
C GLN A 184 17.10 -22.16 17.85
N LEU A 185 16.11 -22.51 17.02
CA LEU A 185 14.93 -23.24 17.46
C LEU A 185 15.29 -24.65 17.93
N ILE A 186 16.22 -25.32 17.24
CA ILE A 186 16.72 -26.65 17.64
C ILE A 186 17.45 -26.56 18.98
N ASP A 187 18.28 -25.54 19.18
CA ASP A 187 18.98 -25.31 20.46
C ASP A 187 18.01 -25.06 21.62
N GLN A 188 16.83 -24.49 21.33
CA GLN A 188 15.76 -24.24 22.31
C GLN A 188 14.76 -25.39 22.44
N ALA A 189 14.85 -26.42 21.59
CA ALA A 189 13.85 -27.48 21.52
C ALA A 189 13.81 -28.34 22.78
N ASP A 190 14.92 -28.43 23.52
CA ASP A 190 15.00 -29.16 24.79
C ASP A 190 14.13 -28.54 25.89
N ASP A 191 13.85 -27.23 25.81
CA ASP A 191 12.99 -26.53 26.76
C ASP A 191 11.50 -26.64 26.39
N PHE A 192 11.17 -27.12 25.18
CA PHE A 192 9.79 -27.23 24.74
C PHE A 192 9.11 -28.46 25.34
N ILE A 193 7.93 -28.24 25.92
CA ILE A 193 7.08 -29.28 26.45
C ILE A 193 6.25 -29.85 25.30
N VAL A 194 6.54 -31.08 24.88
CA VAL A 194 5.85 -31.77 23.78
C VAL A 194 4.93 -32.87 24.31
N THR A 195 5.34 -33.60 25.34
CA THR A 195 4.55 -34.69 25.92
C THR A 195 3.85 -34.28 27.22
N GLU A 196 2.78 -34.98 27.57
CA GLU A 196 2.03 -34.75 28.82
C GLU A 196 2.91 -34.97 30.06
N GLU A 197 3.84 -35.93 29.99
CA GLU A 197 4.80 -36.20 31.08
C GLU A 197 5.75 -35.01 31.31
N GLN A 198 6.27 -34.43 30.22
CA GLN A 198 7.08 -33.21 30.27
C GLN A 198 6.29 -32.03 30.82
N LEU A 199 4.98 -31.98 30.56
CA LEU A 199 4.09 -30.93 31.08
C LEU A 199 3.95 -31.05 32.60
N ILE A 200 3.66 -32.26 33.10
CA ILE A 200 3.55 -32.51 34.55
C ILE A 200 4.87 -32.17 35.24
N ALA A 201 6.00 -32.64 34.70
CA ALA A 201 7.33 -32.33 35.24
C ALA A 201 7.65 -30.82 35.20
N GLY A 202 7.25 -30.12 34.14
CA GLY A 202 7.39 -28.67 34.02
C GLY A 202 6.53 -27.90 35.04
N VAL A 203 5.28 -28.34 35.24
CA VAL A 203 4.37 -27.80 36.26
C VAL A 203 4.94 -28.04 37.64
N GLU A 204 5.36 -29.26 37.97
CA GLU A 204 6.00 -29.55 39.26
C GLU A 204 7.25 -28.70 39.46
N LYS A 205 8.14 -28.59 38.47
CA LYS A 205 9.33 -27.73 38.57
C LYS A 205 8.96 -26.26 38.80
N ALA A 206 7.94 -25.73 38.13
CA ALA A 206 7.50 -24.34 38.27
C ALA A 206 6.81 -24.06 39.61
N PHE A 207 5.94 -24.95 40.07
CA PHE A 207 5.13 -24.74 41.28
C PHE A 207 5.82 -25.23 42.57
N VAL A 208 6.66 -26.27 42.51
CA VAL A 208 7.41 -26.77 43.67
C VAL A 208 8.62 -25.88 43.96
N ASN A 209 9.38 -25.48 42.94
CA ASN A 209 10.54 -24.58 43.15
C ASN A 209 10.16 -23.08 43.17
N GLY A 210 8.94 -22.72 42.73
CA GLY A 210 8.40 -21.35 42.75
C GLY A 210 7.82 -20.86 44.08
N SER A 211 7.84 -21.69 45.14
CA SER A 211 7.31 -21.32 46.47
C SER A 211 8.32 -20.56 47.38
N SER A 212 9.52 -20.24 46.88
CA SER A 212 10.58 -19.61 47.69
C SER A 212 10.56 -18.07 47.75
N SER A 213 9.58 -17.39 47.15
CA SER A 213 9.29 -15.98 47.50
C SER A 213 8.23 -15.92 48.62
N GLY A 214 8.70 -16.10 49.85
CA GLY A 214 7.87 -16.15 51.03
C GLY A 214 7.07 -14.86 51.28
N ARG A 215 5.77 -14.90 51.03
CA ARG A 215 4.72 -14.28 51.86
C ARG A 215 3.56 -15.25 51.99
N ASN A 216 3.20 -15.55 53.23
CA ASN A 216 2.41 -16.69 53.67
C ASN A 216 0.99 -16.81 53.04
N PRO A 217 0.46 -18.05 52.95
CA PRO A 217 -0.90 -18.33 52.51
C PRO A 217 -1.86 -18.39 53.70
N VAL A 218 -2.82 -17.47 53.79
CA VAL A 218 -4.06 -17.69 54.54
C VAL A 218 -5.21 -16.97 53.83
N GLY A 219 -6.18 -17.75 53.35
CA GLY A 219 -7.55 -17.26 53.20
C GLY A 219 -8.14 -17.32 51.80
N GLY A 220 -8.91 -18.39 51.57
CA GLY A 220 -10.23 -18.25 50.94
C GLY A 220 -10.25 -18.20 49.41
N TRP A 221 -10.71 -19.31 48.83
CA TRP A 221 -11.35 -19.29 47.52
C TRP A 221 -12.58 -18.36 47.60
N SER A 222 -12.48 -17.13 47.12
CA SER A 222 -13.64 -16.29 46.83
C SER A 222 -13.80 -16.10 45.33
N ILE A 223 -14.83 -16.74 44.77
CA ILE A 223 -15.26 -16.74 43.36
C ILE A 223 -15.90 -15.40 42.92
N THR A 224 -15.67 -14.30 43.63
CA THR A 224 -16.33 -13.02 43.32
C THR A 224 -15.40 -11.82 43.48
N SER A 225 -14.65 -11.52 42.43
CA SER A 225 -14.44 -10.13 41.99
C SER A 225 -13.71 -10.12 40.65
N PHE A 226 -14.47 -9.89 39.59
CA PHE A 226 -13.94 -9.24 38.39
C PHE A 226 -13.43 -7.85 38.80
N LYS A 227 -12.12 -7.72 38.98
CA LYS A 227 -11.41 -6.44 38.96
C LYS A 227 -9.97 -6.67 38.51
N GLU A 228 -9.80 -6.55 37.19
CA GLU A 228 -8.59 -6.14 36.46
C GLU A 228 -7.24 -6.25 37.20
N ASP A 229 -6.69 -7.45 37.31
CA ASP A 229 -5.24 -7.61 37.37
C ASP A 229 -4.73 -7.94 35.97
N SER A 230 -4.47 -6.85 35.26
CA SER A 230 -4.01 -6.81 33.89
C SER A 230 -2.62 -7.45 33.73
N ILE A 231 -2.44 -8.21 32.65
CA ILE A 231 -1.15 -8.62 32.05
C ILE A 231 -0.43 -7.37 31.50
N MET A 232 -0.23 -6.37 32.35
CA MET A 232 0.47 -5.11 32.06
C MET A 232 1.50 -4.78 33.16
N GLY A 233 1.70 -5.67 34.13
CA GLY A 233 2.73 -5.55 35.17
C GLY A 233 4.08 -6.20 34.83
N VAL A 234 4.17 -7.02 33.78
CA VAL A 234 5.38 -7.82 33.45
C VAL A 234 6.46 -7.00 32.70
N GLY A 235 6.25 -5.70 32.47
CA GLY A 235 7.13 -4.86 31.65
C GLY A 235 7.81 -3.67 32.33
N ARG A 236 7.92 -3.60 33.67
CA ARG A 236 8.48 -2.42 34.37
C ARG A 236 9.65 -2.70 35.33
N ASN A 237 10.33 -3.83 35.22
CA ASN A 237 11.64 -3.98 35.85
C ASN A 237 12.71 -3.35 34.96
N SER A 238 12.86 -2.04 35.10
CA SER A 238 14.04 -1.25 34.75
C SER A 238 15.25 -1.63 35.64
N ALA A 239 15.49 -2.93 35.83
CA ALA A 239 16.61 -3.48 36.59
C ALA A 239 17.98 -3.22 35.92
N GLY A 240 18.00 -2.55 34.77
CA GLY A 240 19.23 -2.11 34.11
C GLY A 240 19.79 -0.79 34.65
N LEU A 241 18.95 0.16 35.10
CA LEU A 241 19.43 1.51 35.44
C LEU A 241 19.94 1.63 36.87
N GLU A 242 19.22 1.08 37.85
CA GLU A 242 19.67 1.10 39.26
C GLU A 242 20.93 0.25 39.48
N LYS A 243 21.06 -0.86 38.73
CA LYS A 243 22.25 -1.73 38.76
C LYS A 243 23.48 -1.08 38.10
N LEU A 244 23.28 -0.24 37.09
CA LEU A 244 24.36 0.55 36.48
C LEU A 244 24.80 1.71 37.38
N VAL A 245 23.90 2.29 38.17
CA VAL A 245 24.20 3.37 39.12
C VAL A 245 24.97 2.83 40.34
N SER A 246 24.66 1.62 40.83
CA SER A 246 25.43 1.00 41.92
C SER A 246 26.85 0.59 41.49
N LEU A 247 27.03 0.10 40.26
CA LEU A 247 28.34 -0.23 39.68
C LEU A 247 29.28 0.98 39.49
N ALA A 248 28.72 2.19 39.39
CA ALA A 248 29.50 3.42 39.30
C ALA A 248 30.12 3.84 40.65
N SER A 249 29.62 3.33 41.77
CA SER A 249 29.92 3.86 43.12
C SER A 249 30.98 3.10 43.93
N GLU A 250 31.52 1.98 43.44
CA GLU A 250 32.49 1.16 44.17
C GLU A 250 33.95 1.39 43.72
N SER A 251 34.90 1.26 44.66
CA SER A 251 36.32 1.61 44.57
C SER A 251 37.13 0.85 43.51
N GLU A 252 38.17 1.48 42.95
CA GLU A 252 38.91 0.98 41.77
C GLU A 252 39.68 -0.34 41.96
N GLU A 253 40.02 -0.73 43.19
CA GLU A 253 40.84 -1.92 43.43
C GLU A 253 40.04 -3.24 43.34
N SER A 254 38.77 -3.26 43.76
CA SER A 254 37.87 -4.40 43.58
C SER A 254 37.40 -4.55 42.13
N LYS A 255 37.34 -3.44 41.38
CA LYS A 255 37.01 -3.44 39.95
C LYS A 255 38.05 -4.16 39.11
N LEU A 256 39.35 -4.03 39.40
CA LEU A 256 40.38 -4.67 38.56
C LEU A 256 40.42 -6.20 38.70
N THR A 257 40.17 -6.73 39.90
CA THR A 257 40.05 -8.18 40.12
C THR A 257 38.76 -8.75 39.54
N GLU A 258 37.63 -8.05 39.73
CA GLU A 258 36.35 -8.48 39.14
C GLU A 258 36.31 -8.34 37.62
N ILE A 259 36.96 -7.33 37.05
CA ILE A 259 37.14 -7.17 35.60
C ILE A 259 38.07 -8.26 35.06
N GLY A 260 39.14 -8.60 35.78
CA GLY A 260 40.04 -9.70 35.39
C GLY A 260 39.32 -11.04 35.34
N ASP A 261 38.54 -11.36 36.38
CA ASP A 261 37.75 -12.59 36.45
C ASP A 261 36.60 -12.59 35.45
N ALA A 262 35.94 -11.44 35.21
CA ALA A 262 34.90 -11.30 34.19
C ALA A 262 35.46 -11.45 32.76
N ILE A 263 36.61 -10.86 32.45
CA ILE A 263 37.27 -11.00 31.14
C ILE A 263 37.71 -12.45 30.92
N ALA A 264 38.26 -13.12 31.95
CA ALA A 264 38.62 -14.53 31.87
C ALA A 264 37.38 -15.40 31.61
N LEU A 265 36.27 -15.14 32.29
CA LEU A 265 35.00 -15.86 32.11
C LEU A 265 34.36 -15.61 30.74
N GLU A 266 34.45 -14.38 30.20
CA GLU A 266 33.99 -14.07 28.84
C GLU A 266 34.88 -14.72 27.77
N LEU A 267 36.18 -14.87 28.01
CA LEU A 267 37.11 -15.51 27.06
C LEU A 267 36.98 -17.04 27.04
N THR A 268 36.67 -17.69 28.16
CA THR A 268 36.70 -19.17 28.25
C THR A 268 35.33 -19.84 28.40
N GLY A 269 34.25 -19.11 28.70
CA GLY A 269 33.01 -19.72 29.19
C GLY A 269 31.70 -19.00 28.84
N VAL A 270 30.67 -19.28 29.65
CA VAL A 270 29.35 -18.64 29.59
C VAL A 270 29.35 -17.54 30.62
N THR A 271 29.01 -16.32 30.22
CA THR A 271 28.94 -15.17 31.13
C THR A 271 27.92 -15.42 32.25
N ASN A 272 28.05 -14.72 33.38
CA ASN A 272 27.10 -14.80 34.51
C ASN A 272 25.63 -14.51 34.11
N ASN A 273 25.40 -13.98 32.92
CA ASN A 273 24.08 -13.69 32.34
C ASN A 273 23.56 -14.81 31.42
N GLY A 274 24.19 -15.99 31.41
CA GLY A 274 23.81 -17.12 30.56
C GLY A 274 24.11 -16.92 29.07
N LYS A 275 24.74 -15.80 28.68
CA LYS A 275 25.14 -15.54 27.29
C LYS A 275 26.47 -16.23 26.99
N PRO A 276 26.65 -16.80 25.79
CA PRO A 276 27.94 -17.37 25.39
C PRO A 276 29.02 -16.28 25.44
N GLY A 277 30.14 -16.56 26.09
CA GLY A 277 31.28 -15.65 26.13
C GLY A 277 31.90 -15.46 24.75
N LEU A 278 32.68 -14.38 24.61
CA LEU A 278 33.39 -13.99 23.40
C LEU A 278 34.21 -15.13 22.77
N GLY A 279 34.82 -16.00 23.58
CA GLY A 279 35.53 -17.18 23.06
C GLY A 279 34.60 -18.15 22.32
N ARG A 280 33.41 -18.42 22.88
CA ARG A 280 32.40 -19.29 22.28
C ARG A 280 31.76 -18.66 21.04
N ILE A 281 31.58 -17.35 21.02
CA ILE A 281 31.11 -16.60 19.84
C ILE A 281 32.17 -16.63 18.72
N ALA A 282 33.45 -16.49 19.05
CA ALA A 282 34.55 -16.60 18.09
C ALA A 282 34.68 -18.02 17.51
N GLU A 283 34.44 -19.07 18.31
CA GLU A 283 34.39 -20.45 17.85
C GLU A 283 33.20 -20.72 16.92
N ILE A 284 32.02 -20.17 17.24
CA ILE A 284 30.83 -20.27 16.37
C ILE A 284 31.06 -19.53 15.04
N LEU A 285 31.68 -18.35 15.06
CA LEU A 285 32.00 -17.58 13.86
C LEU A 285 33.09 -18.24 12.98
N ARG A 286 33.98 -19.05 13.57
CA ARG A 286 35.01 -19.80 12.83
C ARG A 286 34.50 -21.15 12.31
N GLY A 287 33.49 -21.74 12.94
CA GLY A 287 32.85 -22.98 12.49
C GLY A 287 33.56 -24.28 12.87
N ASP A 288 34.67 -24.21 13.62
CA ASP A 288 35.61 -25.34 13.76
C ASP A 288 35.15 -26.42 14.78
N ASN A 289 34.29 -26.12 15.76
CA ASN A 289 34.01 -27.03 16.89
C ASN A 289 32.62 -27.70 16.93
N VAL A 290 31.69 -27.32 16.04
CA VAL A 290 30.32 -27.87 16.04
C VAL A 290 30.32 -29.29 15.46
N LEU A 291 31.13 -29.52 14.42
CA LEU A 291 31.25 -30.82 13.75
C LEU A 291 31.91 -31.87 14.64
N GLU A 292 33.03 -31.54 15.30
CA GLU A 292 33.73 -32.49 16.18
C GLU A 292 32.90 -32.88 17.43
N ARG A 293 32.12 -31.94 17.98
CA ARG A 293 31.20 -32.25 19.09
C ARG A 293 30.02 -33.10 18.64
N ALA A 294 29.45 -32.84 17.48
CA ALA A 294 28.38 -33.65 16.91
C ALA A 294 28.85 -35.09 16.62
N GLU A 295 30.08 -35.25 16.15
CA GLU A 295 30.68 -36.56 15.93
C GLU A 295 30.95 -37.31 17.25
N LYS A 296 31.49 -36.65 18.28
CA LYS A 296 31.68 -37.26 19.61
C LYS A 296 30.36 -37.69 20.25
N LEU A 297 29.33 -36.83 20.20
CA LEU A 297 28.00 -37.16 20.73
C LEU A 297 27.36 -38.34 20.01
N ARG A 298 27.49 -38.44 18.69
CA ARG A 298 27.07 -39.63 17.92
C ARG A 298 27.82 -40.89 18.38
N LEU A 299 29.12 -40.77 18.58
CA LEU A 299 29.96 -41.91 18.98
C LEU A 299 29.62 -42.40 20.40
N ASP A 300 29.27 -41.49 21.31
CA ASP A 300 28.89 -41.84 22.68
C ASP A 300 27.47 -42.42 22.75
N GLN A 301 26.51 -41.90 21.96
CA GLN A 301 25.17 -42.49 21.83
C GLN A 301 25.21 -43.92 21.27
N THR A 302 26.06 -44.18 20.27
CA THR A 302 26.20 -45.54 19.72
C THR A 302 26.88 -46.50 20.69
N LYS A 303 27.83 -46.03 21.52
CA LYS A 303 28.43 -46.84 22.60
C LYS A 303 27.42 -47.14 23.71
N ALA A 304 26.63 -46.17 24.13
CA ALA A 304 25.58 -46.34 25.13
C ALA A 304 24.50 -47.33 24.64
N GLY A 305 24.05 -47.20 23.39
CA GLY A 305 23.11 -48.14 22.77
C GLY A 305 23.67 -49.57 22.70
N LYS A 306 24.94 -49.75 22.34
CA LYS A 306 25.60 -51.07 22.35
C LYS A 306 25.74 -51.67 23.75
N ALA A 307 26.00 -50.85 24.76
CA ALA A 307 26.08 -51.31 26.15
C ALA A 307 24.72 -51.77 26.68
N GLN A 308 23.64 -51.06 26.32
CA GLN A 308 22.27 -51.44 26.68
C GLN A 308 21.87 -52.76 26.05
N ILE A 309 22.11 -52.93 24.74
CA ILE A 309 21.84 -54.20 24.03
C ILE A 309 22.60 -55.37 24.66
N LYS A 310 23.84 -55.15 25.10
CA LYS A 310 24.63 -56.19 25.77
C LYS A 310 24.07 -56.57 27.15
N LYS A 311 23.50 -55.60 27.87
CA LYS A 311 22.85 -55.84 29.16
C LYS A 311 21.55 -56.63 28.97
N ASP A 312 20.73 -56.23 28.00
CA ASP A 312 19.46 -56.88 27.70
C ASP A 312 19.66 -58.33 27.19
N MET A 313 20.75 -58.58 26.44
CA MET A 313 21.15 -59.92 26.02
C MET A 313 21.59 -60.82 27.19
N GLY A 314 22.34 -60.28 28.17
CA GLY A 314 22.76 -61.04 29.35
C GLY A 314 21.57 -61.44 30.22
N GLU A 315 20.62 -60.52 30.41
CA GLU A 315 19.38 -60.82 31.14
C GLU A 315 18.53 -61.89 30.41
N ALA A 316 18.59 -61.95 29.08
CA ALA A 316 17.92 -62.99 28.29
C ALA A 316 18.59 -64.37 28.39
N GLU A 317 19.91 -64.43 28.51
CA GLU A 317 20.66 -65.67 28.74
C GLU A 317 20.38 -66.23 30.14
N ASP A 318 20.36 -65.38 31.17
CA ASP A 318 20.01 -65.76 32.54
C ASP A 318 18.58 -66.32 32.62
N LEU A 319 17.62 -65.69 31.92
CA LEU A 319 16.25 -66.19 31.83
C LEU A 319 16.12 -67.51 31.06
N ALA A 320 17.00 -67.74 30.08
CA ALA A 320 17.06 -69.01 29.35
C ALA A 320 17.60 -70.15 30.24
N GLU A 321 18.64 -69.89 31.03
CA GLU A 321 19.17 -70.85 32.00
C GLU A 321 18.15 -71.21 33.08
N ILE A 322 17.42 -70.22 33.62
CA ILE A 322 16.34 -70.45 34.59
C ILE A 322 15.22 -71.31 34.00
N ARG A 323 14.85 -71.07 32.72
CA ARG A 323 13.84 -71.89 32.02
C ARG A 323 14.35 -73.31 31.75
N GLN A 324 15.63 -73.49 31.48
CA GLN A 324 16.24 -74.81 31.29
C GLN A 324 16.23 -75.60 32.61
N ALA A 325 16.63 -74.97 33.71
CA ALA A 325 16.62 -75.58 35.05
C ALA A 325 15.21 -75.95 35.53
N LEU A 326 14.18 -75.16 35.18
CA LEU A 326 12.79 -75.48 35.47
C LEU A 326 12.29 -76.70 34.67
N LYS A 327 12.73 -76.88 33.43
CA LYS A 327 12.39 -78.07 32.62
C LYS A 327 13.05 -79.34 33.12
N ASP A 328 14.24 -79.26 33.70
CA ASP A 328 14.95 -80.42 34.25
C ASP A 328 14.39 -80.87 35.63
N MET A 329 13.50 -80.08 36.23
CA MET A 329 12.81 -80.40 37.49
C MET A 329 11.41 -81.01 37.31
N GLU A 330 10.86 -81.03 36.09
CA GLU A 330 9.60 -81.72 35.74
C GLU A 330 9.84 -83.13 35.20
#